data_AF-A0A194QTD5-F1
#
_entry.id   AF-A0A194QTD5-F1
#
_cell.length_a   1.000
_cell.length_b   1.000
_cell.length_c   1.000
_cell.angle_alpha   90.00
_cell.angle_beta   90.00
_cell.angle_gamma   90.00
#
_symmetry.space_group_name_H-M   'P 1'
#
loop_
_entity.id
_entity.type
_entity.pdbx_description
1 polymer ?
#
loop_
_entity_poly.entity_id
_entity_poly.type
_entity_poly.pdbx_seq_one_letter_code
_entity_poly.pdbx_strand_id
1 'polypeptide(L)'
;MTLTARLSPQNACVEVGVPLNSWSSGVACCPNCRHELRVSLTPCSGKTHNQPQTPVTPPFTIHPPYLPQSPLYTTPASPFIPSPYNDELRRLADTLRALRLSGWYYGNLDWQGARSLLKDASVGAFVIRDSGDRNFIFSLSVQTERGPTSVRLHFEEGFFRLDCDRPLARYMPRFRCVVELVQHYARVGERGAAGTVWVDREGCTHSPVLLKTPLRKNPPSLLHTARLAVHKALSNPLRPKIWCAPKHRLLPLPSTLIDYLGEYPYSI
;
A
#
# COMPACT_ATOMS: atom_id res chain seq x y z
N MET A 1 -2.63 -15.15 4.62
CA MET A 1 -2.12 -15.50 3.29
C MET A 1 -1.17 -14.40 2.86
N THR A 2 -0.08 -14.77 2.21
CA THR A 2 0.82 -13.87 1.49
C THR A 2 0.63 -14.09 -0.01
N LEU A 3 1.09 -13.16 -0.82
CA LEU A 3 1.02 -13.25 -2.28
C LEU A 3 2.39 -13.67 -2.85
N THR A 4 2.40 -14.57 -3.84
CA THR A 4 3.59 -14.91 -4.62
C THR A 4 3.43 -14.49 -6.08
N ALA A 5 4.52 -14.01 -6.68
CA ALA A 5 4.58 -13.65 -8.08
C ALA A 5 5.35 -14.73 -8.86
N ARG A 6 4.72 -15.37 -9.86
CA ARG A 6 5.44 -16.16 -10.86
C ARG A 6 6.20 -15.19 -11.77
N LEU A 7 7.52 -15.15 -11.64
CA LEU A 7 8.40 -14.52 -12.63
C LEU A 7 8.32 -15.37 -13.92
N SER A 8 7.71 -14.85 -14.98
CA SER A 8 7.88 -15.42 -16.31
C SER A 8 9.33 -15.24 -16.76
N PRO A 9 9.97 -16.26 -17.38
CA PRO A 9 11.39 -16.24 -17.72
C PRO A 9 11.65 -15.49 -19.03
N GLN A 10 11.25 -14.22 -19.10
CA GLN A 10 11.50 -13.38 -20.26
C GLN A 10 12.13 -12.07 -19.76
N ASN A 11 13.44 -11.93 -20.01
CA ASN A 11 14.29 -10.75 -19.79
C ASN A 11 14.98 -10.61 -18.42
N ALA A 12 15.77 -11.62 -18.02
CA ALA A 12 16.73 -11.47 -16.92
C ALA A 12 18.17 -11.51 -17.45
N CYS A 13 18.59 -10.42 -18.12
CA CYS A 13 19.98 -9.98 -18.27
C CYS A 13 19.94 -8.51 -18.72
N VAL A 14 19.98 -7.57 -17.77
CA VAL A 14 20.28 -6.15 -18.06
C VAL A 14 21.48 -5.78 -17.20
N GLU A 15 22.55 -5.43 -17.90
CA GLU A 15 23.88 -5.10 -17.39
C GLU A 15 23.86 -3.91 -16.42
N VAL A 16 24.71 -3.99 -15.39
CA VAL A 16 25.16 -2.82 -14.62
C VAL A 16 26.68 -2.90 -14.55
N GLY A 17 27.38 -2.11 -15.36
CA GLY A 17 28.83 -1.98 -15.33
C GLY A 17 29.29 -1.16 -14.13
N VAL A 18 30.34 -1.61 -13.45
CA VAL A 18 31.09 -0.84 -12.44
C VAL A 18 32.58 -0.91 -12.78
N PRO A 19 33.35 0.20 -12.74
CA PRO A 19 34.79 0.18 -13.00
C PRO A 19 35.52 -0.48 -11.82
N LEU A 20 36.43 -1.40 -12.13
CA LEU A 20 37.21 -2.19 -11.16
C LEU A 20 38.66 -1.70 -11.12
N ASN A 21 39.25 -1.62 -9.92
CA ASN A 21 40.69 -1.49 -9.72
C ASN A 21 41.15 -2.58 -8.72
N SER A 22 41.50 -3.75 -9.28
CA SER A 22 42.53 -4.76 -8.92
C SER A 22 43.00 -4.89 -7.46
N TRP A 23 42.98 -6.07 -6.79
CA TRP A 23 43.71 -7.29 -7.18
C TRP A 23 43.00 -8.65 -6.86
N SER A 24 43.04 -9.52 -7.88
CA SER A 24 43.16 -11.00 -7.97
C SER A 24 42.14 -11.97 -7.32
N SER A 25 41.99 -13.18 -7.86
CA SER A 25 41.00 -13.63 -8.87
C SER A 25 40.85 -15.16 -8.80
N GLY A 26 39.67 -15.69 -9.08
CA GLY A 26 39.41 -17.12 -9.28
C GLY A 26 37.94 -17.38 -9.60
N VAL A 27 37.64 -17.62 -10.89
CA VAL A 27 36.30 -17.49 -11.49
C VAL A 27 35.52 -18.80 -11.55
N ALA A 28 34.23 -18.75 -11.21
CA ALA A 28 33.27 -19.80 -11.54
C ALA A 28 32.14 -19.21 -12.40
N CYS A 29 32.11 -19.61 -13.67
CA CYS A 29 31.16 -19.15 -14.67
C CYS A 29 29.87 -19.98 -14.67
N CYS A 30 28.72 -19.31 -14.78
CA CYS A 30 27.45 -19.97 -15.11
C CYS A 30 27.50 -20.60 -16.52
N PRO A 31 27.14 -21.87 -16.75
CA PRO A 31 27.23 -22.51 -18.07
C PRO A 31 26.27 -21.98 -19.14
N ASN A 32 25.29 -21.12 -18.79
CA ASN A 32 24.30 -20.59 -19.75
C ASN A 32 24.37 -19.05 -19.94
N CYS A 33 25.04 -18.30 -19.05
CA CYS A 33 25.25 -16.84 -19.18
C CYS A 33 26.63 -16.32 -18.73
N ARG A 34 27.55 -17.22 -18.34
CA ARG A 34 28.99 -16.99 -18.03
C ARG A 34 29.40 -15.86 -17.07
N HIS A 35 28.53 -15.36 -16.18
CA HIS A 35 28.92 -14.33 -15.21
C HIS A 35 29.21 -14.86 -13.79
N GLU A 36 30.21 -14.28 -13.11
CA GLU A 36 30.67 -14.58 -11.74
C GLU A 36 29.88 -13.81 -10.66
N LEU A 37 29.67 -14.42 -9.49
CA LEU A 37 29.13 -13.76 -8.29
C LEU A 37 30.24 -13.58 -7.23
N ARG A 38 30.49 -12.35 -6.78
CA ARG A 38 31.43 -12.05 -5.69
C ARG A 38 30.69 -11.45 -4.49
N VAL A 39 30.92 -12.02 -3.31
CA VAL A 39 30.36 -11.61 -2.01
C VAL A 39 31.43 -10.89 -1.20
N SER A 40 31.07 -9.86 -0.43
CA SER A 40 31.94 -9.32 0.63
C SER A 40 31.12 -8.84 1.83
N LEU A 41 31.53 -9.25 3.03
CA LEU A 41 31.03 -8.81 4.34
C LEU A 41 32.02 -7.80 4.94
N THR A 42 31.54 -6.81 5.68
CA THR A 42 32.39 -5.96 6.54
C THR A 42 31.79 -5.79 7.95
N PRO A 43 32.62 -5.78 9.01
CA PRO A 43 32.24 -5.39 10.37
C PRO A 43 32.70 -3.96 10.71
N CYS A 44 32.02 -3.28 11.64
CA CYS A 44 32.48 -1.99 12.19
C CYS A 44 32.66 -2.05 13.71
N SER A 45 33.76 -1.47 14.18
CA SER A 45 34.16 -1.32 15.58
C SER A 45 34.49 0.15 15.87
N GLY A 46 34.17 0.64 17.07
CA GLY A 46 34.57 1.96 17.58
C GLY A 46 34.16 2.12 19.05
N LYS A 47 35.14 2.41 19.93
CA LYS A 47 35.06 2.46 21.40
C LYS A 47 35.08 3.92 21.91
N THR A 48 34.49 4.18 23.09
CA THR A 48 35.15 4.90 24.23
C THR A 48 34.41 4.72 25.59
N HIS A 49 35.24 4.56 26.62
CA HIS A 49 35.14 4.52 28.12
C HIS A 49 34.15 5.55 28.76
N ASN A 50 33.56 5.46 29.98
CA ASN A 50 33.96 4.88 31.29
C ASN A 50 32.75 4.78 32.29
N GLN A 51 32.97 4.14 33.45
CA GLN A 51 32.08 3.40 34.38
C GLN A 51 31.33 4.23 35.51
N PRO A 52 30.70 3.66 36.59
CA PRO A 52 29.25 3.74 36.91
C PRO A 52 28.90 4.33 38.32
N GLN A 53 27.60 4.52 38.65
CA GLN A 53 27.00 4.32 39.99
C GLN A 53 25.47 4.61 40.05
N THR A 54 24.75 3.87 40.90
CA THR A 54 23.33 3.99 41.33
C THR A 54 23.28 4.03 42.87
N PRO A 55 22.12 4.10 43.56
CA PRO A 55 21.03 5.10 43.60
C PRO A 55 20.78 5.64 45.05
N VAL A 56 20.12 6.78 45.25
CA VAL A 56 19.48 7.09 46.56
C VAL A 56 18.26 8.02 46.42
N THR A 57 17.19 7.67 47.14
CA THR A 57 15.85 8.27 47.25
C THR A 57 15.81 9.52 48.18
N PRO A 58 14.68 10.27 48.29
CA PRO A 58 14.64 11.73 48.49
C PRO A 58 14.48 12.17 49.95
N PRO A 59 14.35 13.48 50.19
CA PRO A 59 13.34 13.96 51.13
C PRO A 59 12.38 14.97 50.50
N PHE A 60 11.14 14.85 50.95
CA PHE A 60 10.01 15.72 50.69
C PHE A 60 10.24 17.13 51.26
N THR A 61 9.93 18.17 50.48
CA THR A 61 9.48 19.45 51.05
C THR A 61 8.37 20.02 50.17
N ILE A 62 7.21 20.19 50.78
CA ILE A 62 5.99 20.79 50.23
C ILE A 62 6.12 22.31 50.36
N HIS A 63 5.99 23.06 49.26
CA HIS A 63 5.56 24.47 49.29
C HIS A 63 4.95 24.89 47.94
N PRO A 64 3.67 25.33 47.90
CA PRO A 64 3.11 26.11 46.80
C PRO A 64 2.94 27.61 47.21
N PRO A 65 2.49 28.50 46.32
CA PRO A 65 2.98 28.79 44.98
C PRO A 65 3.25 30.32 44.80
N TYR A 66 4.27 30.72 44.05
CA TYR A 66 4.34 32.11 43.58
C TYR A 66 4.69 32.14 42.09
N LEU A 67 3.68 32.49 41.29
CA LEU A 67 3.81 32.83 39.87
C LEU A 67 4.28 34.29 39.73
N PRO A 68 5.35 34.56 38.98
CA PRO A 68 5.54 35.85 38.34
C PRO A 68 5.04 35.77 36.89
N GLN A 69 4.00 36.53 36.57
CA GLN A 69 3.51 36.73 35.20
C GLN A 69 4.64 37.29 34.32
N SER A 70 4.94 36.60 33.21
CA SER A 70 5.87 37.08 32.18
C SER A 70 5.09 37.59 30.95
N PRO A 71 5.47 38.71 30.33
CA PRO A 71 4.73 39.30 29.22
C PRO A 71 4.86 38.46 27.94
N LEU A 72 3.80 38.49 27.13
CA LEU A 72 3.63 37.75 25.89
C LEU A 72 4.68 38.15 24.83
N TYR A 73 5.69 37.31 24.61
CA TYR A 73 6.48 37.34 23.38
C TYR A 73 5.76 36.51 22.31
N THR A 74 5.13 37.20 21.35
CA THR A 74 4.62 36.58 20.13
C THR A 74 5.82 36.15 19.27
N THR A 75 6.11 34.86 19.28
CA THR A 75 7.12 34.26 18.38
C THR A 75 6.50 34.13 16.98
N PRO A 76 7.15 34.65 15.91
CA PRO A 76 6.66 34.47 14.56
C PRO A 76 6.72 33.00 14.16
N ALA A 77 5.60 32.46 13.65
CA ALA A 77 5.48 31.08 13.24
C ALA A 77 6.52 30.73 12.16
N SER A 78 7.37 29.76 12.46
CA SER A 78 8.35 29.22 11.51
C SER A 78 7.62 28.57 10.31
N PRO A 79 8.12 28.73 9.07
CA PRO A 79 7.48 28.14 7.89
C PRO A 79 7.41 26.62 8.02
N PHE A 80 6.19 26.08 8.04
CA PHE A 80 5.90 24.65 8.08
C PHE A 80 6.49 23.97 6.85
N ILE A 81 7.67 23.36 6.98
CA ILE A 81 8.12 22.33 6.04
C ILE A 81 7.28 21.09 6.35
N PRO A 82 6.45 20.57 5.41
CA PRO A 82 5.69 19.36 5.66
C PRO A 82 6.67 18.22 5.93
N SER A 83 6.68 17.70 7.15
CA SER A 83 7.46 16.50 7.42
C SER A 83 6.90 15.32 6.60
N PRO A 84 7.72 14.34 6.19
CA PRO A 84 7.25 13.16 5.45
C PRO A 84 6.12 12.41 6.18
N TYR A 85 6.10 12.47 7.52
CA TYR A 85 5.00 11.97 8.34
C TYR A 85 3.66 12.64 8.06
N ASN A 86 3.63 13.96 7.82
CA ASN A 86 2.40 14.68 7.47
C ASN A 86 1.83 14.23 6.11
N ASP A 87 2.70 13.89 5.16
CA ASP A 87 2.28 13.40 3.84
C ASP A 87 1.71 11.99 3.92
N GLU A 88 2.29 11.12 4.75
CA GLU A 88 1.75 9.78 5.02
C GLU A 88 0.39 9.83 5.71
N LEU A 89 0.23 10.69 6.71
CA LEU A 89 -1.05 10.91 7.36
C LEU A 89 -2.11 11.46 6.39
N ARG A 90 -1.72 12.42 5.53
CA ARG A 90 -2.59 12.93 4.47
C ARG A 90 -3.02 11.82 3.51
N ARG A 91 -2.07 10.99 3.08
CA ARG A 91 -2.29 9.83 2.20
C ARG A 91 -3.29 8.85 2.80
N LEU A 92 -3.16 8.57 4.10
CA LEU A 92 -4.06 7.69 4.82
C LEU A 92 -5.46 8.29 4.93
N ALA A 93 -5.56 9.59 5.27
CA ALA A 93 -6.83 10.30 5.35
C ALA A 93 -7.58 10.30 4.00
N ASP A 94 -6.86 10.57 2.90
CA ASP A 94 -7.42 10.55 1.55
C ASP A 94 -7.87 9.14 1.14
N THR A 95 -7.07 8.12 1.48
CA THR A 95 -7.41 6.72 1.25
C THR A 95 -8.68 6.32 2.00
N LEU A 96 -8.80 6.70 3.27
CA LEU A 96 -9.98 6.42 4.08
C LEU A 96 -11.23 7.13 3.53
N ARG A 97 -11.09 8.37 3.07
CA ARG A 97 -12.18 9.11 2.40
C ARG A 97 -12.64 8.37 1.14
N ALA A 98 -11.70 7.97 0.28
CA ALA A 98 -12.01 7.21 -0.92
C ALA A 98 -12.69 5.86 -0.60
N LEU A 99 -12.16 5.11 0.37
CA LEU A 99 -12.76 3.85 0.82
C LEU A 99 -14.19 4.02 1.33
N ARG A 100 -14.48 5.09 2.07
CA ARG A 100 -15.85 5.40 2.51
C ARG A 100 -16.78 5.70 1.33
N LEU A 101 -16.30 6.48 0.35
CA LEU A 101 -17.07 6.82 -0.84
C LEU A 101 -17.35 5.60 -1.74
N SER A 102 -16.51 4.57 -1.70
CA SER A 102 -16.63 3.40 -2.59
C SER A 102 -17.85 2.50 -2.27
N GLY A 103 -18.31 2.52 -1.01
CA GLY A 103 -19.44 1.73 -0.52
C GLY A 103 -19.12 0.26 -0.22
N TRP A 104 -17.89 -0.20 -0.47
CA TRP A 104 -17.42 -1.57 -0.23
C TRP A 104 -16.32 -1.67 0.85
N TYR A 105 -16.15 -0.61 1.63
CA TYR A 105 -15.37 -0.61 2.86
C TYR A 105 -16.25 -0.92 4.08
N TYR A 106 -15.85 -1.91 4.86
CA TYR A 106 -16.62 -2.44 5.97
C TYR A 106 -16.20 -1.91 7.34
N GLY A 107 -15.10 -1.16 7.43
CA GLY A 107 -14.58 -0.67 8.72
C GLY A 107 -14.12 -1.83 9.59
N ASN A 108 -14.52 -1.83 10.86
CA ASN A 108 -14.13 -2.79 11.90
C ASN A 108 -14.73 -4.20 11.76
N LEU A 109 -15.10 -4.61 10.54
CA LEU A 109 -15.48 -5.99 10.27
C LEU A 109 -14.28 -6.91 10.54
N ASP A 110 -14.47 -7.87 11.42
CA ASP A 110 -13.44 -8.86 11.73
C ASP A 110 -13.30 -9.90 10.62
N TRP A 111 -12.33 -10.80 10.78
CA TRP A 111 -12.07 -11.81 9.76
C TRP A 111 -13.16 -12.89 9.71
N GLN A 112 -13.78 -13.25 10.85
CA GLN A 112 -14.88 -14.21 10.89
C GLN A 112 -16.14 -13.66 10.20
N GLY A 113 -16.47 -12.39 10.45
CA GLY A 113 -17.56 -11.68 9.80
C GLY A 113 -17.34 -11.54 8.30
N ALA A 114 -16.13 -11.18 7.88
CA ALA A 114 -15.77 -11.13 6.46
C ALA A 114 -15.89 -12.50 5.78
N ARG A 115 -15.45 -13.58 6.44
CA ARG A 115 -15.61 -14.95 5.95
C ARG A 115 -17.10 -15.30 5.81
N SER A 116 -17.90 -14.99 6.81
CA SER A 116 -19.35 -15.28 6.81
C SER A 116 -20.10 -14.48 5.75
N LEU A 117 -19.70 -13.24 5.52
CA LEU A 117 -20.27 -12.35 4.51
C LEU A 117 -19.99 -12.83 3.08
N LEU A 118 -18.78 -13.35 2.84
CA LEU A 118 -18.32 -13.74 1.50
C LEU A 118 -18.62 -15.20 1.13
N LYS A 119 -18.95 -16.06 2.11
CA LYS A 119 -19.08 -17.51 1.92
C LYS A 119 -20.02 -17.91 0.76
N ASP A 120 -21.12 -17.17 0.61
CA ASP A 120 -22.16 -17.40 -0.40
C ASP A 120 -22.08 -16.42 -1.59
N ALA A 121 -21.06 -15.56 -1.61
CA ALA A 121 -20.86 -14.62 -2.69
C ALA A 121 -20.22 -15.31 -3.92
N SER A 122 -20.31 -14.67 -5.09
CA SER A 122 -19.64 -15.17 -6.29
C SER A 122 -18.13 -15.13 -6.15
N VAL A 123 -17.40 -16.07 -6.77
CA VAL A 123 -15.93 -16.04 -6.85
C VAL A 123 -15.44 -14.70 -7.40
N GLY A 124 -14.47 -14.11 -6.70
CA GLY A 124 -13.93 -12.78 -6.97
C GLY A 124 -14.73 -11.65 -6.32
N ALA A 125 -15.80 -11.93 -5.56
CA ALA A 125 -16.43 -10.95 -4.70
C ALA A 125 -15.48 -10.54 -3.58
N PHE A 126 -15.39 -9.25 -3.26
CA PHE A 126 -14.42 -8.76 -2.27
C PHE A 126 -14.93 -7.57 -1.45
N VAL A 127 -14.26 -7.35 -0.31
CA VAL A 127 -14.46 -6.21 0.59
C VAL A 127 -13.11 -5.73 1.16
N ILE A 128 -13.01 -4.45 1.49
CA ILE A 128 -11.92 -3.93 2.36
C ILE A 128 -12.47 -3.75 3.77
N ARG A 129 -11.66 -4.08 4.76
CA ARG A 129 -11.95 -3.91 6.19
C ARG A 129 -10.70 -3.47 6.94
N ASP A 130 -10.87 -3.07 8.18
CA ASP A 130 -9.75 -2.81 9.07
C ASP A 130 -9.06 -4.12 9.42
N SER A 131 -7.74 -4.07 9.56
CA SER A 131 -6.98 -5.22 10.02
C SER A 131 -7.17 -5.39 11.53
N GLY A 132 -7.37 -6.63 11.98
CA GLY A 132 -7.32 -6.96 13.41
C GLY A 132 -5.88 -7.06 13.96
N ASP A 133 -4.87 -7.01 13.09
CA ASP A 133 -3.46 -6.98 13.45
C ASP A 133 -2.95 -5.54 13.52
N ARG A 134 -2.27 -5.21 14.62
CA ARG A 134 -1.79 -3.85 14.93
C ARG A 134 -0.71 -3.34 13.96
N ASN A 135 -0.04 -4.25 13.25
CA ASN A 135 0.99 -3.88 12.28
C ASN A 135 0.43 -3.47 10.91
N PHE A 136 -0.88 -3.56 10.72
CA PHE A 136 -1.53 -3.31 9.45
C PHE A 136 -2.77 -2.46 9.66
N ILE A 137 -3.07 -1.59 8.70
CA ILE A 137 -4.24 -0.71 8.79
C ILE A 137 -5.47 -1.39 8.16
N PHE A 138 -5.29 -1.96 6.98
CA PHE A 138 -6.37 -2.54 6.19
C PHE A 138 -6.11 -4.00 5.83
N SER A 139 -7.20 -4.71 5.54
CA SER A 139 -7.18 -6.06 4.98
C SER A 139 -8.18 -6.15 3.83
N LEU A 140 -7.79 -6.85 2.77
CA LEU A 140 -8.65 -7.24 1.66
C LEU A 140 -9.16 -8.66 1.93
N SER A 141 -10.48 -8.83 1.92
CA SER A 141 -11.11 -10.15 1.99
C SER A 141 -11.81 -10.44 0.67
N VAL A 142 -11.60 -11.64 0.13
CA VAL A 142 -12.08 -12.03 -1.20
C VAL A 142 -12.59 -13.47 -1.18
N GLN A 143 -13.69 -13.71 -1.88
CA GLN A 143 -14.19 -15.04 -2.17
C GLN A 143 -13.37 -15.69 -3.28
N THR A 144 -12.76 -16.84 -2.99
CA THR A 144 -12.05 -17.65 -3.98
C THR A 144 -12.81 -18.95 -4.24
N GLU A 145 -12.34 -19.76 -5.18
CA GLU A 145 -12.93 -21.08 -5.46
C GLU A 145 -12.85 -22.04 -4.27
N ARG A 146 -11.87 -21.87 -3.38
CA ARG A 146 -11.73 -22.68 -2.15
C ARG A 146 -12.34 -21.98 -0.91
N GLY A 147 -13.10 -20.91 -1.13
CA GLY A 147 -13.78 -20.15 -0.10
C GLY A 147 -13.16 -18.77 0.21
N PRO A 148 -13.70 -18.05 1.20
CA PRO A 148 -13.23 -16.72 1.56
C PRO A 148 -11.81 -16.75 2.15
N THR A 149 -10.99 -15.81 1.72
CA THR A 149 -9.66 -15.56 2.31
C THR A 149 -9.43 -14.08 2.58
N SER A 150 -8.42 -13.77 3.40
CA SER A 150 -7.96 -12.41 3.67
C SER A 150 -6.45 -12.27 3.44
N VAL A 151 -6.07 -11.14 2.85
CA VAL A 151 -4.69 -10.64 2.76
C VAL A 151 -4.61 -9.27 3.42
N ARG A 152 -3.49 -8.98 4.08
CA ARG A 152 -3.25 -7.70 4.74
C ARG A 152 -2.62 -6.71 3.76
N LEU A 153 -2.79 -5.42 4.03
CA LEU A 153 -2.19 -4.35 3.22
C LEU A 153 -1.08 -3.67 4.03
N HIS A 154 0.16 -3.75 3.55
CA HIS A 154 1.25 -2.95 4.11
C HIS A 154 1.12 -1.51 3.68
N PHE A 155 1.52 -0.58 4.55
CA PHE A 155 1.64 0.83 4.26
C PHE A 155 3.02 1.32 4.70
N GLU A 156 3.88 1.62 3.74
CA GLU A 156 5.27 2.04 3.97
C GLU A 156 5.64 3.15 2.98
N GLU A 157 6.33 4.18 3.48
CA GLU A 157 6.80 5.35 2.70
C GLU A 157 5.65 6.02 1.90
N GLY A 158 4.44 6.02 2.46
CA GLY A 158 3.26 6.58 1.80
C GLY A 158 2.62 5.70 0.71
N PHE A 159 2.97 4.42 0.61
CA PHE A 159 2.40 3.50 -0.39
C PHE A 159 1.82 2.22 0.20
N PHE A 160 0.73 1.75 -0.39
CA PHE A 160 0.07 0.48 -0.11
C PHE A 160 0.57 -0.65 -1.02
N ARG A 161 0.70 -1.85 -0.47
CA ARG A 161 0.91 -3.10 -1.22
C ARG A 161 0.20 -4.27 -0.55
N LEU A 162 -0.07 -5.33 -1.33
CA LEU A 162 -0.51 -6.61 -0.77
C LEU A 162 0.63 -7.26 0.02
N ASP A 163 0.30 -7.91 1.14
CA ASP A 163 1.23 -8.73 1.90
C ASP A 163 1.79 -9.88 1.06
N CYS A 164 3.10 -10.07 1.15
CA CYS A 164 3.88 -11.01 0.32
C CYS A 164 5.12 -11.46 1.08
N ASP A 165 5.78 -12.48 0.57
CA ASP A 165 7.06 -12.93 1.14
C ASP A 165 8.13 -11.83 0.97
N ARG A 166 9.01 -11.66 1.97
CA ARG A 166 10.00 -10.57 2.01
C ARG A 166 10.85 -10.43 0.73
N PRO A 167 11.36 -11.51 0.11
CA PRO A 167 12.16 -11.38 -1.12
C PRO A 167 11.37 -10.80 -2.31
N LEU A 168 10.05 -10.95 -2.30
CA LEU A 168 9.15 -10.47 -3.35
C LEU A 168 8.71 -9.02 -3.14
N ALA A 169 8.85 -8.48 -1.93
CA ALA A 169 8.32 -7.15 -1.58
C ALA A 169 8.80 -6.03 -2.52
N ARG A 170 10.05 -6.11 -3.00
CA ARG A 170 10.63 -5.15 -3.96
C ARG A 170 10.03 -5.21 -5.38
N TYR A 171 9.40 -6.32 -5.75
CA TYR A 171 8.78 -6.53 -7.06
C TYR A 171 7.26 -6.29 -7.03
N MET A 172 6.67 -6.20 -5.84
CA MET A 172 5.24 -5.96 -5.69
C MET A 172 4.89 -4.54 -6.09
N PRO A 173 3.82 -4.33 -6.87
CA PRO A 173 3.38 -2.98 -7.22
C PRO A 173 2.93 -2.23 -5.96
N ARG A 174 3.31 -0.95 -5.90
CA ARG A 174 3.02 -0.03 -4.81
C ARG A 174 2.02 1.03 -5.28
N PHE A 175 1.06 1.37 -4.44
CA PHE A 175 -0.07 2.25 -4.80
C PHE A 175 -0.23 3.38 -3.79
N ARG A 176 -0.69 4.54 -4.23
CA ARG A 176 -0.91 5.67 -3.30
C ARG A 176 -2.24 5.52 -2.56
N CYS A 177 -3.16 4.70 -3.07
CA CYS A 177 -4.47 4.49 -2.46
C CYS A 177 -4.87 3.02 -2.54
N VAL A 178 -5.57 2.52 -1.52
CA VAL A 178 -6.12 1.16 -1.51
C VAL A 178 -7.11 0.94 -2.66
N VAL A 179 -7.90 1.95 -3.02
CA VAL A 179 -8.83 1.85 -4.16
C VAL A 179 -8.07 1.68 -5.48
N GLU A 180 -6.94 2.37 -5.63
CA GLU A 180 -6.06 2.23 -6.78
C GLU A 180 -5.47 0.82 -6.87
N LEU A 181 -5.00 0.28 -5.74
CA LEU A 181 -4.53 -1.10 -5.60
C LEU A 181 -5.59 -2.09 -6.07
N VAL A 182 -6.81 -1.98 -5.53
CA VAL A 182 -7.93 -2.86 -5.88
C VAL A 182 -8.24 -2.77 -7.37
N GLN A 183 -8.33 -1.55 -7.92
CA GLN A 183 -8.60 -1.35 -9.34
C GLN A 183 -7.50 -1.91 -10.25
N HIS A 184 -6.24 -1.91 -9.81
CA HIS A 184 -5.14 -2.55 -10.52
C HIS A 184 -5.35 -4.06 -10.55
N TYR A 185 -5.51 -4.71 -9.39
CA TYR A 185 -5.68 -6.16 -9.32
C TYR A 185 -6.97 -6.67 -9.98
N ALA A 186 -8.05 -5.86 -10.00
CA ALA A 186 -9.26 -6.16 -10.77
C ALA A 186 -8.97 -6.20 -12.29
N ARG A 187 -8.33 -5.15 -12.81
CA ARG A 187 -7.94 -5.06 -14.24
C ARG A 187 -6.92 -6.11 -14.67
N VAL A 188 -6.06 -6.52 -13.75
CA VAL A 188 -5.04 -7.55 -13.99
C VAL A 188 -5.70 -8.93 -14.01
N GLY A 189 -6.59 -9.22 -13.06
CA GLY A 189 -7.34 -10.48 -13.00
C GLY A 189 -8.30 -10.70 -14.18
N GLU A 190 -8.85 -9.63 -14.76
CA GLU A 190 -9.67 -9.71 -15.99
C GLU A 190 -8.89 -10.18 -17.23
N ARG A 191 -7.57 -9.94 -17.29
CA ARG A 191 -6.73 -10.31 -18.44
C ARG A 191 -6.17 -11.74 -18.34
N GLY A 192 -6.66 -12.53 -17.39
CA GLY A 192 -6.13 -13.86 -17.05
C GLY A 192 -5.16 -13.78 -15.86
N ALA A 193 -4.78 -14.95 -15.31
CA ALA A 193 -3.95 -15.08 -14.11
C ALA A 193 -2.53 -14.52 -14.33
N ALA A 194 -2.40 -13.19 -14.28
CA ALA A 194 -1.18 -12.45 -14.50
C ALA A 194 -0.25 -12.55 -13.28
N GLY A 195 0.29 -13.75 -13.07
CA GLY A 195 1.44 -14.02 -12.22
C GLY A 195 1.22 -13.95 -10.71
N THR A 196 0.17 -13.30 -10.21
CA THR A 196 -0.07 -13.13 -8.77
C THR A 196 -1.01 -14.20 -8.23
N VAL A 197 -0.50 -15.01 -7.30
CA VAL A 197 -1.19 -16.18 -6.73
C VAL A 197 -1.24 -16.03 -5.22
N TRP A 198 -2.38 -16.36 -4.62
CA TRP A 198 -2.53 -16.49 -3.18
C TRP A 198 -1.70 -17.66 -2.66
N VAL A 199 -0.98 -17.45 -1.57
CA VAL A 199 -0.22 -18.49 -0.87
C VAL A 199 -0.78 -18.65 0.53
N ASP A 200 -0.95 -19.91 0.94
CA ASP A 200 -1.31 -20.23 2.32
C ASP A 200 -0.12 -20.03 3.28
N ARG A 201 -0.29 -20.41 4.56
CA ARG A 201 0.78 -20.23 5.56
C ARG A 201 1.91 -21.25 5.36
N GLU A 202 1.62 -22.32 4.64
CA GLU A 202 2.48 -23.46 4.36
C GLU A 202 3.27 -23.29 3.05
N GLY A 203 3.07 -22.17 2.34
CA GLY A 203 3.77 -21.87 1.09
C GLY A 203 3.14 -22.48 -0.17
N CYS A 204 1.99 -23.14 -0.05
CA CYS A 204 1.32 -23.78 -1.17
C CYS A 204 0.47 -22.77 -1.96
N THR A 205 0.58 -22.83 -3.29
CA THR A 205 -0.20 -21.99 -4.20
C THR A 205 -1.68 -22.34 -4.12
N HIS A 206 -2.51 -21.36 -3.80
CA HIS A 206 -3.93 -21.55 -3.54
C HIS A 206 -4.80 -21.25 -4.77
N SER A 207 -4.83 -20.01 -5.24
CA SER A 207 -5.54 -19.59 -6.46
C SER A 207 -5.03 -18.23 -6.95
N PRO A 208 -5.24 -17.86 -8.22
CA PRO A 208 -4.89 -16.52 -8.71
C PRO A 208 -5.62 -15.42 -7.92
N VAL A 209 -5.00 -14.25 -7.84
CA VAL A 209 -5.64 -13.05 -7.27
C VAL A 209 -6.68 -12.52 -8.25
N LEU A 210 -7.95 -12.79 -7.95
CA LEU A 210 -9.07 -12.43 -8.80
C LEU A 210 -10.03 -11.52 -8.04
N LEU A 211 -10.09 -10.24 -8.44
CA LEU A 211 -11.05 -9.27 -7.91
C LEU A 211 -12.03 -8.91 -9.03
N LYS A 212 -13.30 -9.25 -8.85
CA LYS A 212 -14.35 -9.04 -9.87
C LYS A 212 -15.40 -8.05 -9.37
N THR A 213 -16.03 -8.37 -8.24
CA THR A 213 -17.23 -7.67 -7.80
C THR A 213 -17.04 -7.09 -6.41
N PRO A 214 -16.98 -5.75 -6.23
CA PRO A 214 -17.02 -5.17 -4.91
C PRO A 214 -18.37 -5.41 -4.25
N LEU A 215 -18.39 -6.04 -3.08
CA LEU A 215 -19.60 -6.30 -2.33
C LEU A 215 -19.97 -5.06 -1.50
N ARG A 216 -20.93 -4.26 -1.96
CA ARG A 216 -21.31 -3.00 -1.29
C ARG A 216 -22.33 -3.23 -0.18
N LYS A 217 -22.27 -2.41 0.88
CA LYS A 217 -23.27 -2.41 1.97
C LYS A 217 -24.65 -2.01 1.48
N ASN A 218 -24.69 -1.01 0.60
CA ASN A 218 -25.89 -0.45 -0.01
C ASN A 218 -25.63 -0.22 -1.50
N PRO A 219 -26.67 -0.22 -2.35
CA PRO A 219 -26.52 0.19 -3.74
C PRO A 219 -25.96 1.63 -3.82
N PRO A 220 -25.03 1.92 -4.74
CA PRO A 220 -24.50 3.26 -4.92
C PRO A 220 -25.61 4.21 -5.39
N SER A 221 -25.53 5.49 -5.01
CA SER A 221 -26.43 6.51 -5.55
C SER A 221 -26.29 6.62 -7.07
N LEU A 222 -27.32 7.12 -7.75
CA LEU A 222 -27.25 7.37 -9.20
C LEU A 222 -26.07 8.29 -9.54
N LEU A 223 -25.86 9.33 -8.73
CA LEU A 223 -24.75 10.27 -8.90
C LEU A 223 -23.38 9.56 -8.80
N HIS A 224 -23.19 8.68 -7.81
CA HIS A 224 -21.95 7.93 -7.69
C HIS A 224 -21.78 6.92 -8.83
N THR A 225 -22.87 6.26 -9.23
CA THR A 225 -22.87 5.30 -10.35
C THR A 225 -22.47 6.01 -11.66
N ALA A 226 -22.98 7.22 -11.90
CA ALA A 226 -22.59 8.05 -13.03
C ALA A 226 -21.09 8.42 -12.97
N ARG A 227 -20.57 8.79 -11.79
CA ARG A 227 -19.13 9.02 -11.58
C ARG A 227 -18.28 7.81 -11.95
N LEU A 228 -18.68 6.60 -11.53
CA LEU A 228 -17.98 5.37 -11.89
C LEU A 228 -18.01 5.12 -13.41
N ALA A 229 -19.16 5.33 -14.05
CA ALA A 229 -19.32 5.16 -15.49
C ALA A 229 -18.42 6.13 -16.29
N VAL A 230 -18.34 7.39 -15.87
CA VAL A 230 -17.43 8.39 -16.48
C VAL A 230 -15.99 7.94 -16.36
N HIS A 231 -15.50 7.58 -15.16
CA HIS A 231 -14.11 7.15 -14.97
C HIS A 231 -13.78 5.85 -15.71
N LYS A 232 -14.75 4.94 -15.84
CA LYS A 232 -14.61 3.74 -16.67
C LYS A 232 -14.42 4.10 -18.15
N ALA A 233 -15.22 5.03 -18.67
CA ALA A 233 -15.08 5.50 -20.06
C ALA A 233 -13.76 6.26 -20.30
N LEU A 234 -13.29 7.03 -19.33
CA LEU A 234 -12.01 7.75 -19.40
C LEU A 234 -10.78 6.83 -19.29
N SER A 235 -10.94 5.67 -18.64
CA SER A 235 -9.88 4.66 -18.50
C SER A 235 -9.71 3.79 -19.75
N ASN A 236 -10.60 3.90 -20.74
CA ASN A 236 -10.56 3.11 -21.96
C ASN A 236 -9.30 3.47 -22.80
N PRO A 237 -8.44 2.49 -23.15
CA PRO A 237 -7.23 2.73 -23.95
C PRO A 237 -7.49 3.25 -25.36
N LEU A 238 -8.72 3.12 -25.88
CA LEU A 238 -9.10 3.62 -27.21
C LEU A 238 -9.32 5.15 -27.25
N ARG A 239 -9.28 5.84 -26.10
CA ARG A 239 -9.33 7.32 -26.07
C ARG A 239 -7.93 7.94 -26.10
N PRO A 240 -7.69 8.98 -26.92
CA PRO A 240 -6.40 9.66 -27.00
C PRO A 240 -5.88 10.07 -25.62
N LYS A 241 -4.60 9.81 -25.35
CA LYS A 241 -3.92 10.24 -24.13
C LYS A 241 -3.66 11.75 -24.22
N ILE A 242 -4.52 12.56 -23.61
CA ILE A 242 -4.26 13.99 -23.43
C ILE A 242 -3.35 14.13 -22.20
N TRP A 243 -2.14 14.67 -22.39
CA TRP A 243 -1.01 14.59 -21.44
C TRP A 243 -0.93 15.72 -20.41
N CYS A 244 -1.98 16.52 -20.23
CA CYS A 244 -1.84 17.80 -19.53
C CYS A 244 -2.73 17.98 -18.27
N ALA A 245 -3.71 17.12 -18.02
CA ALA A 245 -4.59 17.21 -16.85
C ALA A 245 -5.28 15.88 -16.54
N PRO A 246 -5.78 15.67 -15.30
CA PRO A 246 -6.71 14.57 -15.04
C PRO A 246 -7.84 14.59 -16.05
N LYS A 247 -8.06 13.48 -16.79
CA LYS A 247 -8.97 13.44 -17.94
C LYS A 247 -10.37 13.98 -17.67
N HIS A 248 -10.86 13.85 -16.43
CA HIS A 248 -12.18 14.35 -16.03
C HIS A 248 -12.27 15.88 -16.04
N ARG A 249 -11.18 16.61 -15.80
CA ARG A 249 -11.13 18.08 -15.83
C ARG A 249 -11.30 18.67 -17.23
N LEU A 250 -11.19 17.85 -18.26
CA LEU A 250 -11.36 18.24 -19.66
C LEU A 250 -12.81 18.10 -20.13
N LEU A 251 -13.70 17.59 -19.28
CA LEU A 251 -15.12 17.44 -19.62
C LEU A 251 -15.81 18.81 -19.57
N PRO A 252 -16.75 19.10 -20.49
CA PRO A 252 -17.53 20.34 -20.48
C PRO A 252 -18.63 20.27 -19.41
N LEU A 253 -18.23 20.18 -18.14
CA LEU A 253 -19.12 20.09 -16.98
C LEU A 253 -18.89 21.28 -16.03
N PRO A 254 -19.92 21.69 -15.27
CA PRO A 254 -19.77 22.64 -14.17
C PRO A 254 -18.67 22.24 -13.18
N SER A 255 -17.97 23.23 -12.60
CA SER A 255 -16.86 23.01 -11.66
C SER A 255 -17.24 22.09 -10.49
N THR A 256 -18.45 22.22 -9.96
CA THR A 256 -18.98 21.37 -8.89
C THR A 256 -18.99 19.88 -9.27
N LEU A 257 -19.33 19.55 -10.52
CA LEU A 257 -19.29 18.18 -11.02
C LEU A 257 -17.87 17.73 -11.31
N ILE A 258 -16.99 18.62 -11.77
CA ILE A 258 -15.56 18.32 -11.95
C ILE A 258 -14.90 17.98 -10.60
N ASP A 259 -15.18 18.75 -9.56
CA ASP A 259 -14.68 18.51 -8.22
C ASP A 259 -15.23 17.20 -7.65
N TYR A 260 -16.54 16.94 -7.83
CA TYR A 260 -17.16 15.67 -7.45
C TYR A 260 -16.52 14.43 -8.14
N LEU A 261 -16.15 14.56 -9.41
CA LEU A 261 -15.39 13.53 -10.14
C LEU A 261 -13.97 13.37 -9.58
N GLY A 262 -13.34 14.47 -9.16
CA GLY A 262 -12.00 14.51 -8.58
C GLY A 262 -11.90 13.91 -7.17
N GLU A 263 -12.98 13.94 -6.38
CA GLU A 263 -13.03 13.33 -5.05
C GLU A 263 -12.87 11.80 -5.07
N TYR A 264 -13.25 11.15 -6.18
CA TYR A 264 -13.14 9.70 -6.37
C TYR A 264 -12.75 9.40 -7.82
N PRO A 265 -11.46 9.49 -8.18
CA PRO A 265 -10.97 9.32 -9.55
C PRO A 265 -10.78 7.85 -9.94
N TYR A 266 -11.76 7.01 -9.60
CA TYR A 266 -11.71 5.56 -9.78
C TYR A 266 -12.99 5.05 -10.47
N SER A 267 -12.87 3.88 -11.10
CA SER A 267 -13.89 3.24 -11.93
C SER A 267 -14.58 2.03 -11.27
N ILE A 268 -14.20 1.70 -10.02
CA ILE A 268 -14.66 0.52 -9.28
C ILE A 268 -15.43 0.88 -8.02
#